data_AF-A0A975LFY9-F1
#
_entry.id   AF-A0A975LFY9-F1
#
_cell.length_a   1.000
_cell.length_b   1.000
_cell.length_c   1.000
_cell.angle_alpha   90.00
_cell.angle_beta   90.00
_cell.angle_gamma   90.00
#
_symmetry.space_group_name_H-M   'P 1'
#
loop_
_entity.id
_entity.type
_entity.pdbx_description
1 polymer ?
#
loop_
_entity_poly.entity_id
_entity_poly.type
_entity_poly.pdbx_seq_one_letter_code
_entity_poly.pdbx_strand_id
1 'polypeptide(L)'
;MNKENKEKAKYTYEELSEKYLEKKVLDKKTNKMKSLASDYQMIVSFIVTLVILIFLGIFLGNKLDQKLKTSPLFILLFTFLGIGASYRNLIKDANRKK
;
A
#
# COMPACT_ATOMS: atom_id res chain seq x y z
N MET A 1 35.54 -9.02 45.07
CA MET A 1 34.90 -9.48 43.82
C MET A 1 35.99 -9.90 42.83
N ASN A 2 36.07 -11.19 42.50
CA ASN A 2 37.15 -11.83 41.71
C ASN A 2 37.17 -11.33 40.24
N LYS A 3 38.35 -11.17 39.63
CA LYS A 3 38.56 -10.70 38.25
C LYS A 3 37.87 -11.62 37.23
N GLU A 4 37.94 -12.93 37.47
CA GLU A 4 37.35 -13.96 36.61
C GLU A 4 35.82 -13.83 36.49
N ASN A 5 35.13 -13.43 37.56
CA ASN A 5 33.68 -13.22 37.56
C ASN A 5 33.27 -11.94 36.82
N LYS A 6 34.15 -10.93 36.78
CA LYS A 6 33.90 -9.70 36.00
C LYS A 6 34.03 -9.96 34.50
N GLU A 7 34.98 -10.80 34.11
CA GLU A 7 35.25 -11.15 32.72
C GLU A 7 34.15 -12.05 32.14
N LYS A 8 33.69 -13.06 32.90
CA LYS A 8 32.53 -13.89 32.54
C LYS A 8 31.24 -13.07 32.39
N ALA A 9 31.00 -12.14 33.32
CA ALA A 9 29.87 -11.25 33.25
C ALA A 9 29.95 -10.33 32.00
N LYS A 10 31.12 -9.76 31.71
CA LYS A 10 31.35 -8.91 30.54
C LYS A 10 31.04 -9.65 29.23
N TYR A 11 31.52 -10.89 29.08
CA TYR A 11 31.28 -11.72 27.89
C TYR A 11 29.79 -12.00 27.69
N THR A 12 29.07 -12.32 28.78
CA THR A 12 27.60 -12.49 28.76
C THR A 12 26.86 -11.21 28.35
N TYR A 13 27.30 -10.02 28.81
CA TYR A 13 26.67 -8.76 28.41
C TYR A 13 26.95 -8.41 26.95
N GLU A 14 28.12 -8.74 26.42
CA GLU A 14 28.51 -8.50 25.03
C GLU A 14 27.67 -9.36 24.08
N GLU A 15 27.53 -10.66 24.33
CA GLU A 15 26.67 -11.58 23.55
C GLU A 15 25.20 -11.13 23.55
N LEU A 16 24.69 -10.70 24.71
CA LEU A 16 23.35 -10.15 24.82
C LEU A 16 23.25 -8.86 23.99
N SER A 17 24.23 -7.96 24.07
CA SER A 17 24.21 -6.70 23.32
C SER A 17 24.20 -6.92 21.80
N GLU A 18 24.97 -7.89 21.29
CA GLU A 18 24.99 -8.22 19.87
C GLU A 18 23.64 -8.73 19.40
N LYS A 19 23.01 -9.63 20.16
CA LYS A 19 21.66 -10.17 19.84
C LYS A 19 20.58 -9.07 19.81
N TYR A 20 20.69 -8.08 20.69
CA TYR A 20 19.76 -6.92 20.68
C TYR A 20 20.00 -6.00 19.48
N LEU A 21 21.26 -5.77 19.11
CA LEU A 21 21.60 -4.98 17.93
C LEU A 21 21.15 -5.67 16.64
N GLU A 22 21.39 -6.98 16.51
CA GLU A 22 20.95 -7.79 15.38
C GLU A 22 19.42 -7.78 15.24
N LYS A 23 18.70 -8.02 16.34
CA LYS A 23 17.23 -7.94 16.36
C LYS A 23 16.73 -6.55 15.94
N LYS A 24 17.34 -5.48 16.44
CA LYS A 24 16.99 -4.10 16.08
C LYS A 24 17.23 -3.82 14.59
N VAL A 25 18.30 -4.36 14.00
CA VAL A 25 18.59 -4.24 12.56
C VAL A 25 17.58 -5.03 11.72
N LEU A 26 17.24 -6.25 12.14
CA LEU A 26 16.20 -7.09 11.51
C LEU A 26 14.82 -6.44 11.57
N ASP A 27 14.43 -5.90 12.73
CA ASP A 27 13.16 -5.20 12.92
C ASP A 27 13.11 -3.93 12.07
N LYS A 28 14.21 -3.16 12.00
CA LYS A 28 14.29 -1.98 11.14
C LYS A 28 14.20 -2.34 9.65
N LYS A 29 14.87 -3.41 9.22
CA LYS A 29 14.82 -3.93 7.84
C LYS A 29 13.42 -4.42 7.49
N THR A 30 12.77 -5.17 8.39
CA THR A 30 11.42 -5.71 8.21
C THR A 30 10.39 -4.59 8.15
N ASN A 31 10.47 -3.60 9.05
CA ASN A 31 9.57 -2.43 9.02
C ASN A 31 9.74 -1.59 7.74
N LYS A 32 10.98 -1.38 7.27
CA LYS A 32 11.24 -0.70 5.99
C LYS A 32 10.70 -1.50 4.80
N MET A 33 10.82 -2.82 4.81
CA MET A 33 10.28 -3.66 3.74
C MET A 33 8.75 -3.67 3.74
N LYS A 34 8.15 -3.69 4.94
CA LYS A 34 6.69 -3.61 5.14
C LYS A 34 6.13 -2.26 4.68
N SER A 35 6.83 -1.16 4.93
CA SER A 35 6.41 0.16 4.45
C SER A 35 6.43 0.23 2.92
N LEU A 36 7.53 -0.22 2.29
CA LEU A 36 7.64 -0.24 0.82
C LEU A 36 6.60 -1.15 0.15
N ALA A 37 6.38 -2.35 0.69
CA ALA A 37 5.37 -3.28 0.18
C ALA A 37 3.95 -2.67 0.27
N SER A 38 3.66 -1.98 1.37
CA SER A 38 2.35 -1.35 1.57
C SER A 38 2.10 -0.15 0.66
N ASP A 39 3.14 0.59 0.28
CA ASP A 39 3.02 1.72 -0.65
C ASP A 39 2.85 1.23 -2.10
N TYR A 40 3.57 0.16 -2.48
CA TYR A 40 3.40 -0.50 -3.77
C TYR A 40 2.00 -1.09 -3.93
N GLN A 41 1.50 -1.79 -2.90
CA GLN A 41 0.17 -2.38 -2.92
C GLN A 41 -0.91 -1.32 -3.18
N MET A 42 -0.81 -0.15 -2.54
CA MET A 42 -1.76 0.94 -2.73
C MET A 42 -1.80 1.46 -4.16
N ILE A 43 -0.62 1.67 -4.78
CA ILE A 43 -0.52 2.13 -6.18
C ILE A 43 -1.11 1.09 -7.13
N VAL A 44 -0.75 -0.19 -6.96
CA VAL A 44 -1.28 -1.27 -7.81
C VAL A 44 -2.79 -1.39 -7.67
N SER A 45 -3.32 -1.39 -6.44
CA SER A 45 -4.76 -1.45 -6.20
C SER A 45 -5.50 -0.26 -6.81
N PHE A 46 -4.93 0.94 -6.77
CA PHE A 46 -5.49 2.12 -7.42
C PHE A 46 -5.56 1.96 -8.95
N ILE A 47 -4.45 1.56 -9.59
CA ILE A 47 -4.39 1.37 -11.05
C ILE A 47 -5.39 0.28 -11.48
N VAL A 48 -5.44 -0.84 -10.77
CA VAL A 48 -6.38 -1.94 -11.07
C VAL A 48 -7.82 -1.45 -10.94
N THR A 49 -8.16 -0.74 -9.86
CA THR A 49 -9.50 -0.19 -9.64
C THR A 49 -9.88 0.82 -10.73
N LEU A 50 -8.95 1.69 -11.11
CA LEU A 50 -9.14 2.68 -12.17
C LEU A 50 -9.47 2.01 -13.50
N VAL A 51 -8.67 1.02 -13.92
CA VAL A 51 -8.90 0.28 -15.16
C VAL A 51 -10.26 -0.40 -15.12
N ILE A 52 -10.60 -1.12 -14.04
CA ILE A 52 -11.88 -1.81 -13.90
C ILE A 52 -13.06 -0.83 -14.01
N LEU A 53 -13.00 0.31 -13.31
CA LEU A 53 -14.09 1.28 -13.32
C LEU A 53 -14.23 2.00 -14.66
N ILE A 54 -13.14 2.27 -15.38
CA ILE A 54 -13.20 2.82 -16.75
C ILE A 54 -13.85 1.80 -17.69
N PHE A 55 -13.41 0.54 -17.67
CA PHE A 55 -14.01 -0.51 -18.51
C PHE A 55 -15.51 -0.68 -18.21
N LEU A 56 -15.88 -0.69 -16.93
CA LEU A 56 -17.28 -0.76 -16.50
C LEU A 56 -18.08 0.46 -16.98
N GLY A 57 -17.51 1.65 -16.86
CA GLY A 57 -18.13 2.90 -17.31
C GLY A 57 -18.33 2.96 -18.83
N ILE A 58 -17.35 2.51 -19.61
CA ILE A 58 -17.46 2.40 -21.07
C ILE A 58 -18.52 1.36 -21.44
N PHE A 59 -18.52 0.19 -20.81
CA PHE A 59 -19.49 -0.87 -21.11
C PHE A 59 -20.93 -0.44 -20.81
N LEU A 60 -21.17 0.13 -19.63
CA LEU A 60 -22.48 0.65 -19.23
C LEU A 60 -22.88 1.87 -20.07
N GLY A 61 -21.93 2.77 -20.30
CA GLY A 61 -22.13 3.98 -21.11
C GLY A 61 -22.52 3.64 -22.53
N ASN A 62 -21.79 2.73 -23.19
CA ASN A 62 -22.09 2.32 -24.55
C ASN A 62 -23.46 1.65 -24.67
N LYS A 63 -23.81 0.78 -23.71
CA LYS A 63 -25.14 0.14 -23.67
C LYS A 63 -26.26 1.16 -23.49
N LEU A 64 -26.02 2.23 -22.74
CA LEU A 64 -27.00 3.28 -22.47
C LEU A 64 -27.10 4.28 -23.63
N ASP A 65 -25.95 4.70 -24.19
CA ASP A 65 -25.85 5.57 -25.36
C ASP A 65 -26.56 4.92 -26.57
N GLN A 66 -26.38 3.61 -26.79
CA GLN A 66 -27.10 2.88 -27.85
C GLN A 66 -28.61 2.81 -27.61
N LYS A 67 -29.04 2.64 -26.35
CA LYS A 67 -30.48 2.60 -26.02
C LYS A 67 -31.17 3.95 -26.20
N LEU A 68 -30.48 5.03 -25.87
CA LEU A 68 -31.01 6.40 -25.91
C LEU A 68 -30.71 7.11 -27.24
N LYS A 69 -29.98 6.44 -28.16
CA LYS A 69 -29.47 7.01 -29.42
C LYS A 69 -28.74 8.33 -29.21
N THR A 70 -28.06 8.47 -28.08
CA THR A 70 -27.25 9.64 -27.77
C THR A 70 -25.86 9.46 -28.36
N SER A 71 -25.21 10.57 -28.71
CA SER A 71 -23.74 10.63 -28.85
C SER A 71 -23.08 10.06 -27.58
N PRO A 72 -21.78 9.66 -27.58
CA PRO A 72 -21.12 8.94 -26.48
C PRO A 72 -20.93 9.77 -25.18
N LEU A 73 -22.04 10.31 -24.66
CA LEU A 73 -22.16 11.21 -23.55
C LEU A 73 -22.19 10.43 -22.24
N PHE A 74 -22.89 9.28 -22.21
CA PHE A 74 -22.89 8.43 -21.03
C PHE A 74 -21.55 7.73 -20.83
N ILE A 75 -20.87 7.34 -21.92
CA ILE A 75 -19.47 6.88 -21.85
C ILE A 75 -18.59 7.96 -21.20
N LEU A 76 -18.69 9.22 -21.65
CA LEU A 76 -17.88 10.32 -21.11
C LEU A 76 -18.19 10.54 -19.62
N LEU A 77 -19.47 10.62 -19.26
CA LEU A 77 -19.93 10.80 -17.89
C LEU A 77 -19.46 9.68 -16.97
N PHE A 78 -19.64 8.42 -17.35
CA PHE A 78 -19.22 7.29 -16.53
C PHE A 78 -17.71 7.13 -16.45
N THR A 79 -16.96 7.56 -17.47
CA THR A 79 -15.50 7.62 -17.41
C THR A 79 -15.04 8.62 -16.35
N PHE A 80 -15.61 9.83 -16.32
CA PHE A 80 -15.32 10.81 -15.27
C PHE A 80 -15.72 10.31 -13.89
N LEU A 81 -16.89 9.67 -13.75
CA LEU A 81 -17.30 9.03 -12.49
C LEU A 81 -16.31 7.93 -12.06
N GLY A 82 -15.83 7.10 -12.99
CA GLY A 82 -14.89 6.03 -12.71
C GLY A 82 -13.53 6.55 -12.21
N ILE A 83 -13.02 7.60 -12.85
CA ILE A 83 -11.81 8.30 -12.42
C ILE A 83 -12.01 8.90 -11.02
N GLY A 84 -13.11 9.62 -10.80
CA GLY A 84 -13.43 10.25 -9.51
C GLY A 84 -13.59 9.23 -8.38
N ALA A 85 -14.26 8.11 -8.63
CA ALA A 85 -14.44 7.03 -7.66
C ALA A 85 -13.10 6.36 -7.31
N SER A 86 -12.22 6.16 -8.29
CA SER A 86 -10.87 5.62 -8.07
C SER A 86 -10.02 6.58 -7.23
N TYR A 87 -10.07 7.87 -7.54
CA TYR A 87 -9.36 8.91 -6.78
C TYR A 87 -9.87 8.99 -5.33
N ARG A 88 -11.18 8.91 -5.10
CA ARG A 88 -11.76 8.86 -3.75
C ARG A 88 -11.25 7.64 -2.96
N ASN A 89 -11.14 6.47 -3.60
CA ASN A 89 -10.58 5.28 -2.96
C ASN A 89 -9.11 5.47 -2.59
N LEU A 90 -8.30 6.05 -3.48
CA LEU A 90 -6.90 6.36 -3.20
C LEU A 90 -6.75 7.30 -1.97
N ILE A 91 -7.56 8.37 -1.89
CA ILE A 91 -7.53 9.28 -0.73
C ILE A 91 -7.96 8.55 0.55
N LYS A 92 -9.00 7.71 0.47
CA LYS A 92 -9.47 6.94 1.63
C LYS A 92 -8.37 6.01 2.16
N ASP A 93 -7.63 5.35 1.27
CA ASP A 93 -6.53 4.45 1.63
C ASP A 93 -5.32 5.23 2.15
N ALA A 94 -5.04 6.41 1.58
CA ALA A 94 -4.02 7.32 2.09
C ALA A 94 -4.31 7.79 3.52
N ASN A 95 -5.56 8.17 3.79
CA ASN A 95 -6.00 8.67 5.09
C ASN A 95 -6.07 7.57 6.16
N ARG A 96 -6.26 6.31 5.77
CA ARG A 96 -6.25 5.15 6.69
C ARG A 96 -4.85 4.83 7.25
N LYS A 97 -3.80 5.26 6.54
CA LYS A 97 -2.39 5.06 6.91
C LYS A 97 -1.83 6.19 7.79
N LYS A 98 -2.51 7.34 7.86
CA LYS A 98 -2.23 8.44 8.80
C LYS A 98 -2.82 8.13 10.16
#